data_AF-A0A835HGJ8-F1
#
_entry.id   AF-A0A835HGJ8-F1
#
_cell.length_a   1.000
_cell.length_b   1.000
_cell.length_c   1.000
_cell.angle_alpha   90.00
_cell.angle_beta   90.00
_cell.angle_gamma   90.00
#
_symmetry.space_group_name_H-M   'P 1'
#
loop_
_entity.id
_entity.type
_entity.pdbx_description
1 polymer ?
#
loop_
_entity_poly.entity_id
_entity_poly.type
_entity_poly.pdbx_seq_one_letter_code
_entity_poly.pdbx_strand_id
1 'polypeptide(L)'
;MGVVARVSFSYILFSYHFSEDDSKECRSAQLEVGILHPNWLDGANYLGQKYVNGFLCNVWEKIDFIWYYEDVVTKRLVHWLFYTWRAADVMTFEVGAVLEDEKWQAPVYCFEKKDRFQRSTLKGVLGGSFLKNSM
;
A
#
# COMPACT_ATOMS: atom_id res chain seq x y z
N MET A 1 4.53 12.26 -3.91
CA MET A 1 3.41 11.31 -3.79
C MET A 1 3.51 10.75 -2.39
N GLY A 2 2.67 11.27 -1.49
CA GLY A 2 2.75 10.99 -0.07
C GLY A 2 2.03 9.69 0.27
N VAL A 3 2.57 8.96 1.25
CA VAL A 3 1.94 7.76 1.82
C VAL A 3 1.90 7.91 3.32
N VAL A 4 0.70 7.91 3.89
CA VAL A 4 0.48 7.85 5.34
C VAL A 4 -0.27 6.56 5.61
N ALA A 5 0.22 5.75 6.53
CA ALA A 5 -0.48 4.55 6.95
C ALA A 5 -0.68 4.53 8.47
N ARG A 6 -1.90 4.17 8.87
CA ARG A 6 -2.29 4.00 10.26
C ARG A 6 -2.48 2.53 10.54
N VAL A 7 -1.83 2.05 11.61
CA VAL A 7 -1.98 0.67 12.10
C VAL A 7 -3.16 0.65 13.08
N SER A 8 -4.20 -0.12 12.76
CA SER A 8 -5.27 -0.40 13.71
C SER A 8 -4.91 -1.61 14.58
N PHE A 9 -5.39 -1.64 15.81
CA PHE A 9 -5.19 -2.74 16.79
C PHE A 9 -5.72 -4.11 16.31
N SER A 10 -6.37 -4.18 15.15
CA SER A 10 -6.90 -5.40 14.54
C SER A 10 -6.02 -5.99 13.42
N TYR A 11 -4.72 -5.63 13.33
CA TYR A 11 -3.81 -6.02 12.24
C TYR A 11 -4.22 -5.56 10.84
N ILE A 12 -5.24 -4.71 10.74
CA ILE A 12 -5.69 -4.11 9.49
C ILE A 12 -4.95 -2.78 9.32
N LEU A 13 -4.18 -2.66 8.24
CA LEU A 13 -3.50 -1.44 7.84
C LEU A 13 -4.41 -0.62 6.94
N PHE A 14 -4.69 0.63 7.32
CA PHE A 14 -5.28 1.61 6.42
C PHE A 14 -4.18 2.51 5.88
N SER A 15 -3.93 2.46 4.57
CA SER A 15 -2.99 3.34 3.88
C SER A 15 -3.73 4.37 3.03
N TYR A 16 -3.24 5.61 3.08
CA TYR A 16 -3.69 6.72 2.24
C TYR A 16 -2.56 7.11 1.30
N HIS A 17 -2.81 7.02 0.00
CA HIS A 17 -1.92 7.44 -1.06
C HIS A 17 -2.47 8.73 -1.66
N PHE A 18 -1.71 9.81 -1.58
CA PHE A 18 -2.20 11.12 -1.97
C PHE A 18 -1.18 11.92 -2.76
N SER A 19 -1.70 12.79 -3.62
CA SER A 19 -0.89 13.70 -4.40
C SER A 19 -0.60 14.97 -3.60
N GLU A 20 0.62 15.50 -3.74
CA GLU A 20 1.00 16.78 -3.11
C GLU A 20 0.76 17.97 -4.04
N ASP A 21 0.31 17.70 -5.27
CA ASP A 21 -0.05 18.70 -6.26
C ASP A 21 -1.51 19.14 -6.14
N ASP A 22 -1.89 20.15 -6.92
CA ASP A 22 -3.25 20.71 -6.93
C ASP A 22 -4.34 19.72 -7.39
N SER A 23 -3.96 18.52 -7.89
CA SER A 23 -4.94 17.52 -8.36
C SER A 23 -5.77 16.91 -7.22
N LYS A 24 -5.28 16.98 -5.97
CA LYS A 24 -5.94 16.45 -4.75
C LYS A 24 -6.47 15.03 -4.95
N GLU A 25 -5.66 14.18 -5.59
CA GLU A 25 -5.97 12.76 -5.71
C GLU A 25 -5.70 12.08 -4.37
N CYS A 26 -6.67 11.30 -3.90
CA CYS A 26 -6.49 10.42 -2.75
C CYS A 26 -7.06 9.04 -3.08
N ARG A 27 -6.32 8.00 -2.70
CA ARG A 27 -6.74 6.60 -2.75
C ARG A 27 -6.45 5.97 -1.41
N SER A 28 -7.45 5.34 -0.81
CA SER A 28 -7.29 4.54 0.41
C SER A 28 -7.19 3.07 0.04
N ALA A 29 -6.28 2.34 0.67
CA ALA A 29 -6.24 0.89 0.62
C ALA A 29 -6.32 0.33 2.04
N GLN A 30 -7.09 -0.74 2.18
CA GLN A 30 -7.06 -1.57 3.37
C GLN A 30 -6.18 -2.78 3.02
N LEU A 31 -5.04 -2.87 3.68
CA LEU A 31 -4.09 -3.95 3.49
C LEU A 31 -4.07 -4.79 4.77
N GLU A 32 -4.16 -6.10 4.63
CA GLU A 32 -3.93 -7.04 5.75
C GLU A 32 -2.42 -7.19 6.06
N VAL A 33 -1.59 -6.47 5.30
CA VAL A 33 -0.13 -6.59 5.28
C VAL A 33 0.45 -5.24 5.66
N GLY A 34 0.82 -5.14 6.94
CA GLY A 34 1.21 -3.90 7.61
C GLY A 34 2.51 -3.27 7.08
N ILE A 35 2.72 -2.00 7.43
CA ILE A 35 4.05 -1.36 7.41
C ILE A 35 5.01 -2.26 8.20
N LEU A 36 6.22 -2.42 7.68
CA LEU A 36 7.28 -3.25 8.23
C LEU A 36 7.47 -2.99 9.74
N HIS A 37 6.93 -3.91 10.55
CA HIS A 37 7.19 -3.94 11.98
C HIS A 37 8.70 -4.15 12.23
N PRO A 38 9.28 -3.75 13.37
CA PRO A 38 10.69 -4.05 13.67
C PRO A 38 11.08 -5.54 13.46
N ASN A 39 10.13 -6.46 13.62
CA ASN A 39 10.31 -7.89 13.37
C ASN A 39 9.77 -8.34 11.99
N TRP A 40 9.89 -7.51 10.96
CA TRP A 40 9.27 -7.75 9.65
C TRP A 40 9.74 -9.04 8.95
N LEU A 41 10.90 -9.59 9.31
CA LEU A 41 11.41 -10.88 8.85
C LEU A 41 10.90 -12.10 9.62
N ASP A 42 10.14 -11.92 10.70
CA ASP A 42 9.63 -13.06 11.47
C ASP A 42 8.71 -13.93 10.59
N GLY A 43 8.99 -15.25 10.59
CA GLY A 43 8.34 -16.23 9.72
C GLY A 43 8.68 -16.13 8.23
N ALA A 44 9.72 -15.38 7.83
CA ALA A 44 10.18 -15.31 6.45
C ALA A 44 11.14 -16.44 6.10
N ASN A 45 11.08 -16.90 4.85
CA ASN A 45 11.95 -17.93 4.29
C ASN A 45 13.16 -17.30 3.62
N TYR A 46 14.35 -17.76 3.97
CA TYR A 46 15.59 -17.30 3.34
C TYR A 46 15.79 -17.98 1.97
N LEU A 47 16.05 -17.21 0.93
CA LEU A 47 16.21 -17.68 -0.45
C LEU A 47 17.64 -17.62 -0.98
N GLY A 48 18.56 -16.95 -0.26
CA GLY A 48 19.95 -16.79 -0.69
C GLY A 48 20.37 -15.31 -0.81
N GLN A 49 21.44 -15.05 -1.55
CA GLN A 49 21.99 -13.71 -1.73
C GLN A 49 21.93 -13.24 -3.18
N LYS A 50 21.68 -11.94 -3.37
CA LYS A 50 21.63 -11.31 -4.69
C LYS A 50 22.13 -9.87 -4.63
N TYR A 51 22.83 -9.44 -5.67
CA TYR A 51 23.17 -8.03 -5.83
C TYR A 51 21.96 -7.23 -6.33
N VAL A 52 21.59 -6.17 -5.60
CA VAL A 52 20.50 -5.25 -5.95
C VAL A 52 20.94 -3.83 -5.63
N ASN A 53 20.80 -2.90 -6.58
CA ASN A 53 21.17 -1.48 -6.42
C ASN A 53 22.60 -1.24 -5.90
N GLY A 54 23.53 -2.13 -6.23
CA GLY A 54 24.93 -2.05 -5.77
C GLY A 54 25.19 -2.65 -4.38
N PHE A 55 24.18 -3.15 -3.69
CA PHE A 55 24.29 -3.84 -2.40
C PHE A 55 24.23 -5.35 -2.57
N LEU A 56 25.01 -6.09 -1.78
CA LEU A 56 24.83 -7.53 -1.63
C LEU A 56 23.73 -7.78 -0.60
N CYS A 57 22.60 -8.31 -1.04
CA CYS A 57 21.42 -8.46 -0.19
C CYS A 57 21.09 -9.93 0.08
N ASN A 58 20.73 -10.23 1.33
CA ASN A 58 19.96 -11.41 1.70
C ASN A 58 18.54 -11.27 1.13
N VAL A 59 18.06 -12.31 0.46
CA VAL A 59 16.72 -12.38 -0.11
C VAL A 59 15.83 -13.21 0.81
N TRP A 60 14.71 -12.63 1.20
CA TRP A 60 13.73 -13.24 2.07
C TRP A 60 12.36 -13.23 1.40
N GLU A 61 11.62 -14.32 1.53
CA GLU A 61 10.24 -14.44 1.06
C GLU A 61 9.29 -14.53 2.25
N LYS A 62 8.18 -13.79 2.20
CA LYS A 62 7.19 -13.78 3.27
C LYS A 62 5.78 -13.95 2.71
N ILE A 63 5.10 -14.99 3.22
CA ILE A 63 3.70 -15.34 2.92
C ILE A 63 3.47 -15.50 1.39
N ASP A 64 4.50 -15.91 0.65
CA ASP A 64 4.45 -16.17 -0.80
C ASP A 64 4.03 -14.98 -1.70
N PHE A 65 4.03 -13.75 -1.17
CA PHE A 65 3.58 -12.57 -1.93
C PHE A 65 4.49 -11.33 -1.80
N ILE A 66 5.47 -11.35 -0.89
CA ILE A 66 6.50 -10.31 -0.76
C ILE A 66 7.90 -10.92 -0.75
N TRP A 67 8.81 -10.27 -1.47
CA TRP A 67 10.25 -10.49 -1.36
C TRP A 67 10.93 -9.26 -0.78
N TYR A 68 11.80 -9.49 0.19
CA TYR A 68 12.60 -8.47 0.84
C TYR A 68 14.08 -8.67 0.55
N TYR A 69 14.77 -7.56 0.31
CA TYR A 69 16.20 -7.52 0.05
C TYR A 69 16.87 -6.74 1.17
N GLU A 70 17.47 -7.46 2.10
CA GLU A 70 18.18 -6.93 3.25
C GLU A 70 19.67 -6.86 2.96
N ASP A 71 20.31 -5.70 3.10
CA ASP A 71 21.77 -5.61 2.98
C ASP A 71 22.47 -6.52 3.99
N VAL A 72 23.39 -7.36 3.50
CA VAL A 72 24.13 -8.33 4.31
C VAL A 72 24.93 -7.65 5.42
N VAL A 73 25.48 -6.46 5.15
CA VAL A 73 26.38 -5.74 6.05
C VAL A 73 25.60 -4.97 7.11
N THR A 74 24.68 -4.10 6.70
CA THR A 74 23.97 -3.19 7.62
C THR A 74 22.68 -3.78 8.19
N LYS A 75 22.20 -4.91 7.66
CA LYS A 75 20.90 -5.51 8.01
C LYS A 75 19.72 -4.58 7.76
N ARG A 76 19.87 -3.63 6.84
CA ARG A 76 18.83 -2.67 6.47
C ARG A 76 18.10 -3.17 5.24
N LEU A 77 16.80 -2.91 5.17
CA LEU A 77 16.02 -3.16 3.97
C LEU A 77 16.46 -2.19 2.86
N VAL A 78 16.82 -2.72 1.71
CA VAL A 78 17.25 -1.96 0.52
C VAL A 78 16.11 -1.86 -0.49
N HIS A 79 15.41 -2.98 -0.71
CA HIS A 79 14.40 -3.11 -1.75
C HIS A 79 13.34 -4.12 -1.33
N TRP A 80 12.11 -3.95 -1.82
CA TRP A 80 11.10 -5.00 -1.72
C TRP A 80 10.16 -5.04 -2.92
N LEU A 81 9.67 -6.25 -3.20
CA LEU A 81 8.80 -6.55 -4.33
C LEU A 81 7.51 -7.18 -3.82
N PHE A 82 6.39 -6.71 -4.36
CA PHE A 82 5.08 -7.35 -4.19
C PHE A 82 4.74 -8.19 -5.42
N TYR A 83 3.94 -9.24 -5.22
CA TYR A 83 3.37 -10.06 -6.31
C TYR A 83 2.59 -9.26 -7.37
N THR A 84 2.15 -8.03 -7.04
CA THR A 84 1.46 -7.11 -7.95
C THR A 84 2.41 -6.26 -8.80
N TRP A 85 3.69 -6.64 -8.92
CA TRP A 85 4.74 -5.90 -9.64
C TRP A 85 5.06 -4.52 -9.08
N ARG A 86 4.56 -4.20 -7.88
CA ARG A 86 4.97 -2.99 -7.16
C ARG A 86 6.31 -3.25 -6.51
N ALA A 87 7.23 -2.33 -6.73
CA ALA A 87 8.53 -2.31 -6.09
C ALA A 87 8.62 -1.06 -5.23
N ALA A 88 9.38 -1.15 -4.14
CA ALA A 88 9.82 0.04 -3.44
C ALA A 88 11.31 -0.08 -3.10
N ASP A 89 11.99 1.04 -3.24
CA ASP A 89 13.40 1.20 -2.94
C ASP A 89 13.54 2.16 -1.76
N VAL A 90 14.45 1.83 -0.83
CA VAL A 90 14.82 2.73 0.25
C VAL A 90 15.83 3.74 -0.29
N MET A 91 15.39 4.99 -0.46
CA MET A 91 16.23 6.06 -1.01
C MET A 91 17.17 6.67 0.05
N THR A 92 16.65 6.92 1.26
CA THR A 92 17.38 7.53 2.37
C THR A 92 16.93 6.91 3.69
N PHE A 93 17.88 6.66 4.59
CA PHE A 93 17.59 6.08 5.90
C PHE A 93 18.39 6.80 6.99
N GLU A 94 17.67 7.47 7.89
CA GLU A 94 18.22 8.22 9.01
C GLU A 94 17.75 7.59 10.33
N VAL A 95 18.69 7.10 11.12
CA VAL A 95 18.39 6.45 12.41
C VAL A 95 17.95 7.51 13.41
N GLY A 96 16.78 7.33 14.00
CA GLY A 96 16.24 8.23 15.04
C GLY A 96 15.60 9.51 14.51
N ALA A 97 15.49 9.66 13.18
CA ALA A 97 14.69 10.73 12.61
C ALA A 97 13.21 10.54 12.98
N VAL A 98 12.60 11.58 13.55
CA VAL A 98 11.17 11.63 13.86
C VAL A 98 10.57 12.77 13.05
N LEU A 99 9.57 12.44 12.24
CA LEU A 99 8.82 13.44 11.50
C LEU A 99 7.86 14.19 12.44
N GLU A 100 7.63 15.47 12.14
CA GLU A 100 6.63 16.30 12.83
C GLU A 100 5.23 15.68 12.73
N ASP A 101 4.38 15.87 13.75
CA ASP A 101 3.05 15.25 13.87
C ASP A 101 2.15 15.53 12.66
N GLU A 102 2.29 16.70 12.03
CA GLU A 102 1.56 17.10 10.84
C GLU A 102 1.85 16.18 9.65
N LYS A 103 3.08 15.65 9.56
CA LYS A 103 3.49 14.72 8.49
C LYS A 103 2.92 13.31 8.69
N TRP A 104 2.43 12.99 9.89
CA TRP A 104 1.73 11.74 10.20
C TRP A 104 0.23 11.78 9.88
N GLN A 105 -0.28 12.90 9.38
CA GLN A 105 -1.70 13.05 9.04
C GLN A 105 -1.92 12.98 7.53
N ALA A 106 -2.91 12.18 7.13
CA ALA A 106 -3.41 12.28 5.76
C ALA A 106 -4.15 13.62 5.57
N PRO A 107 -4.08 14.26 4.39
CA PRO A 107 -4.80 15.49 4.12
C PRO A 107 -6.32 15.34 4.29
N VAL A 108 -7.01 16.42 4.68
CA VAL A 108 -8.46 16.40 4.95
C VAL A 108 -9.28 15.89 3.76
N TYR A 109 -8.86 16.21 2.53
CA TYR A 109 -9.54 15.77 1.30
C TYR A 109 -9.52 14.24 1.08
N CYS A 110 -8.68 13.49 1.81
CA CYS A 110 -8.71 12.03 1.82
C CYS A 110 -9.91 11.45 2.58
N PHE A 111 -10.54 12.24 3.44
CA PHE A 111 -11.70 11.87 4.25
C PHE A 111 -13.01 12.43 3.70
N GLU A 112 -12.92 13.38 2.75
CA GLU A 112 -14.06 13.84 1.98
C GLU A 112 -14.57 12.68 1.12
N LYS A 113 -15.84 12.29 1.29
CA LYS A 113 -16.47 11.27 0.47
C LYS A 113 -16.46 11.72 -0.99
N LYS A 114 -15.53 11.19 -1.79
CA LYS A 114 -15.74 11.12 -3.23
C LYS A 114 -16.83 10.08 -3.44
N ASP A 115 -18.07 10.51 -3.69
CA ASP A 115 -19.21 9.67 -4.08
C ASP A 115 -18.94 8.94 -5.41
N ARG A 116 -17.94 8.07 -5.43
CA ARG A 116 -17.71 7.09 -6.49
C ARG A 116 -18.03 5.70 -5.98
N PHE A 117 -19.18 5.58 -5.33
CA PHE A 117 -19.92 4.33 -5.41
C PHE A 117 -20.51 4.28 -6.83
N GLN A 118 -19.72 3.77 -7.78
CA GLN A 118 -20.28 3.28 -9.04
C GLN A 118 -21.28 2.20 -8.64
N ARG A 119 -22.56 2.60 -8.62
CA ARG A 119 -23.73 1.74 -8.51
C ARG A 119 -23.79 0.89 -9.78
N SER A 120 -22.81 0.02 -9.99
CA SER A 120 -22.73 -0.89 -11.13
C SER A 120 -23.45 -2.20 -10.83
N THR A 121 -24.63 -2.12 -10.23
CA THR A 121 -25.62 -3.22 -10.21
C THR A 121 -26.97 -2.59 -9.88
N LEU A 122 -27.87 -2.50 -10.87
CA LEU A 122 -29.33 -2.23 -10.80
C LEU A 122 -29.91 -1.38 -11.96
N LYS A 123 -29.15 -1.09 -13.02
CA LYS A 123 -29.75 -0.63 -14.30
C LYS A 123 -30.05 -1.76 -15.31
N GLY A 124 -29.74 -3.02 -14.98
CA GLY A 124 -29.89 -4.15 -15.90
C GLY A 124 -31.11 -5.07 -15.69
N VAL A 125 -31.95 -4.87 -14.67
CA VAL A 125 -33.00 -5.85 -14.30
C VAL A 125 -34.44 -5.30 -14.39
N LEU A 126 -34.65 -4.01 -14.63
CA LEU A 126 -36.00 -3.41 -14.71
C LEU A 126 -36.37 -2.85 -16.11
N GLY A 127 -35.73 -3.37 -17.15
CA GLY A 127 -36.03 -3.03 -18.56
C GLY A 127 -36.93 -4.05 -19.27
N GLY A 128 -37.80 -4.76 -18.54
CA GLY A 128 -38.78 -5.69 -19.10
C GLY A 128 -40.05 -4.95 -19.55
N SER A 129 -40.14 -4.71 -20.85
CA SER A 129 -41.34 -4.40 -21.67
C SER A 129 -42.70 -4.33 -20.95
N PHE A 130 -43.22 -3.11 -20.75
CA PHE A 130 -44.66 -2.87 -20.62
C PHE A 130 -45.14 -2.26 -21.95
N LEU A 131 -45.64 -3.12 -22.85
CA LEU A 131 -46.39 -2.69 -24.03
C LEU A 131 -47.67 -2.01 -23.54
N LYS A 132 -47.76 -0.70 -23.75
CA LYS A 132 -49.00 0.06 -23.62
C LYS A 132 -49.93 -0.33 -24.77
N ASN A 133 -51.07 -0.94 -24.44
CA ASN A 133 -52.24 -0.88 -25.31
C ASN A 133 -52.86 0.52 -25.24
N SER A 134 -53.18 1.12 -26.40
CA SER A 134 -54.45 1.80 -26.68
C SER A 134 -54.33 2.62 -27.98
N MET A 135 -54.97 2.15 -29.06
CA MET A 135 -56.14 2.79 -29.68
C MET A 135 -56.85 1.78 -30.60
#